data_AF-A0A7K3GA34-F1
#
_entry.id   AF-A0A7K3GA34-F1
#
_cell.length_a   1.000
_cell.length_b   1.000
_cell.length_c   1.000
_cell.angle_alpha   90.00
_cell.angle_beta   90.00
_cell.angle_gamma   90.00
#
_symmetry.space_group_name_H-M   'P 1'
#
loop_
_entity.id
_entity.type
_entity.pdbx_description
1 polymer ?
#
loop_
_entity_poly.entity_id
_entity_poly.type
_entity_poly.pdbx_seq_one_letter_code
_entity_poly.pdbx_strand_id
1 'polypeptide(L)'
;MTTTDTDTDPTVRPDPLERLGAALIQCLGGAWVPDTRPGERAVTLVHAVTERRIGADPYQGRIILQAWTKGTTAVTPTAAYTPDLTRHEDVAHWLSTGDLTDPSAVMAAVVHQLLAQLPAGPGDTAAEEVLATQASELAEKAAEFAAHLIRRQPVRAAARELYRLAAQLVETADTVDDRRGY
;
A
#
# COMPACT_ATOMS: atom_id res chain seq x y z
N MET A 1 -32.48 20.65 29.65
CA MET A 1 -31.80 20.76 28.34
C MET A 1 -30.33 20.72 28.66
N THR A 2 -29.75 19.52 28.63
CA THR A 2 -28.41 19.24 29.14
C THR A 2 -27.54 18.99 27.92
N THR A 3 -26.73 19.97 27.55
CA THR A 3 -25.71 19.84 26.51
C THR A 3 -24.54 19.06 27.11
N THR A 4 -24.40 17.81 26.71
CA THR A 4 -23.21 17.00 26.97
C THR A 4 -22.16 17.38 25.93
N ASP A 5 -21.30 18.33 26.27
CA ASP A 5 -20.05 18.55 25.55
C ASP A 5 -19.22 17.27 25.68
N THR A 6 -19.03 16.59 24.56
CA THR A 6 -18.10 15.45 24.50
C THR A 6 -16.71 16.06 24.30
N ASP A 7 -16.11 16.40 25.44
CA ASP A 7 -14.70 16.77 25.57
C ASP A 7 -13.86 15.64 24.98
N THR A 8 -13.38 15.83 23.75
CA THR A 8 -12.54 14.87 23.06
C THR A 8 -11.13 15.09 23.59
N ASP A 9 -10.71 14.24 24.53
CA ASP A 9 -9.40 14.31 25.17
C ASP A 9 -8.29 14.40 24.11
N PRO A 10 -7.51 15.50 24.07
CA PRO A 10 -6.45 15.70 23.08
C PRO A 10 -5.24 14.77 23.25
N THR A 11 -5.26 13.83 24.20
CA THR A 11 -4.16 12.89 24.45
C THR A 11 -4.36 11.48 23.89
N VAL A 12 -5.48 11.15 23.24
CA VAL A 12 -5.66 9.85 22.59
C VAL A 12 -4.83 9.81 21.30
N ARG A 13 -3.60 9.26 21.41
CA ARG A 13 -2.75 9.01 20.24
C ARG A 13 -3.48 8.04 19.31
N PRO A 14 -3.41 8.26 17.98
CA PRO A 14 -4.01 7.33 17.03
C PRO A 14 -3.45 5.92 17.23
N ASP A 15 -4.32 4.92 17.12
CA ASP A 15 -3.92 3.53 17.25
C ASP A 15 -2.85 3.21 16.18
N PRO A 16 -1.68 2.66 16.58
CA PRO A 16 -0.60 2.37 15.66
C PRO A 16 -0.99 1.41 14.53
N LEU A 17 -1.83 0.41 14.82
CA LEU A 17 -2.27 -0.59 13.85
C LEU A 17 -3.33 -0.02 12.92
N GLU A 18 -4.24 0.83 13.42
CA GLU A 18 -5.18 1.55 12.56
C GLU A 18 -4.43 2.47 11.58
N ARG A 19 -3.40 3.20 12.05
CA ARG A 19 -2.57 4.04 11.17
C ARG A 19 -1.80 3.22 10.13
N LEU A 20 -1.25 2.07 10.51
CA LEU A 20 -0.57 1.17 9.58
C LEU A 20 -1.54 0.61 8.53
N GLY A 21 -2.74 0.17 8.94
CA GLY A 21 -3.76 -0.32 8.03
C GLY A 21 -4.25 0.74 7.06
N ALA A 22 -4.51 1.95 7.54
CA ALA A 22 -4.91 3.08 6.70
C ALA A 22 -3.83 3.43 5.65
N ALA A 23 -2.56 3.47 6.07
CA ALA A 23 -1.43 3.70 5.18
C ALA A 23 -1.34 2.63 4.07
N LEU A 24 -1.48 1.35 4.44
CA LEU A 24 -1.45 0.25 3.48
C LEU A 24 -2.63 0.30 2.50
N ILE A 25 -3.85 0.58 2.97
CA ILE A 25 -5.03 0.74 2.09
C ILE A 25 -4.85 1.90 1.13
N GLN A 26 -4.35 3.04 1.62
CA GLN A 26 -4.13 4.22 0.78
C GLN A 26 -3.17 3.92 -0.37
N CYS A 27 -2.10 3.16 -0.13
CA CYS A 27 -1.12 2.85 -1.16
C CYS A 27 -1.49 1.66 -2.05
N LEU A 28 -2.26 0.69 -1.55
CA LEU A 28 -2.67 -0.49 -2.33
C LEU A 28 -3.93 -0.25 -3.16
N GLY A 29 -4.71 0.80 -2.84
CA GLY A 29 -5.92 1.18 -3.56
C GLY A 29 -7.21 0.55 -3.03
N GLY A 30 -8.34 0.92 -3.64
CA GLY A 30 -9.69 0.72 -3.09
C GLY A 30 -10.23 -0.72 -3.06
N ALA A 31 -9.52 -1.70 -3.61
CA ALA A 31 -9.96 -3.10 -3.60
C ALA A 31 -9.52 -3.87 -2.33
N TRP A 32 -8.66 -3.26 -1.50
CA TRP A 32 -8.19 -3.84 -0.25
C TRP A 32 -9.03 -3.37 0.93
N VAL A 33 -9.52 -4.32 1.72
CA VAL A 33 -10.36 -4.04 2.88
C VAL A 33 -9.74 -4.62 4.16
N PRO A 34 -9.94 -3.98 5.32
CA PRO A 34 -9.53 -4.54 6.61
C PRO A 34 -10.18 -5.91 6.89
N ASP A 35 -9.37 -6.87 7.31
CA ASP A 35 -9.80 -8.20 7.82
C ASP A 35 -9.11 -8.49 9.18
N THR A 36 -8.61 -7.44 9.83
CA THR A 36 -7.93 -7.53 11.13
C THR A 36 -8.96 -7.79 12.23
N ARG A 37 -8.77 -8.83 13.06
CA ARG A 37 -9.70 -9.10 14.16
C ARG A 37 -9.39 -8.22 15.37
N PRO A 38 -10.41 -7.86 16.18
CA PRO A 38 -10.18 -7.13 17.42
C PRO A 38 -9.19 -7.87 18.34
N GLY A 39 -8.16 -7.16 18.79
CA GLY A 39 -7.11 -7.70 19.67
C GLY A 39 -5.97 -8.42 18.93
N GLU A 40 -5.99 -8.50 17.60
CA GLU A 40 -4.83 -8.95 16.84
C GLU A 40 -3.72 -7.90 16.86
N ARG A 41 -2.47 -8.38 16.99
CA ARG A 41 -1.28 -7.52 17.00
C ARG A 41 -0.81 -7.09 15.61
N ALA A 42 -1.36 -7.71 14.57
CA ALA A 42 -0.93 -7.53 13.19
C ALA A 42 -2.12 -7.06 12.36
N VAL A 43 -1.86 -6.14 11.42
CA VAL A 43 -2.87 -5.72 10.44
C VAL A 43 -3.00 -6.80 9.39
N THR A 44 -4.22 -7.24 9.13
CA THR A 44 -4.59 -8.07 7.98
C THR A 44 -5.49 -7.29 7.04
N LEU A 45 -5.13 -7.26 5.75
CA LEU A 45 -5.93 -6.77 4.65
C LEU A 45 -6.28 -7.92 3.70
N VAL A 46 -7.48 -7.89 3.12
CA VAL A 46 -7.91 -8.84 2.10
C VAL A 46 -8.34 -8.10 0.83
N HIS A 47 -7.97 -8.65 -0.31
CA HIS A 47 -8.47 -8.16 -1.60
C HIS A 47 -9.89 -8.67 -1.82
N ALA A 48 -10.83 -7.76 -2.11
CA ALA A 48 -12.25 -8.07 -2.18
C ALA A 48 -12.62 -9.13 -3.23
N VAL A 49 -11.80 -9.29 -4.28
CA VAL A 49 -12.10 -10.16 -5.44
C VAL A 49 -11.23 -11.42 -5.51
N THR A 50 -9.98 -11.38 -5.06
CA THR A 50 -8.97 -12.40 -5.40
C THR A 50 -8.56 -13.30 -4.24
N GLU A 51 -9.18 -13.13 -3.07
CA GLU A 51 -8.81 -13.82 -1.82
C GLU A 51 -7.33 -13.67 -1.40
N ARG A 52 -6.58 -12.77 -2.06
CA ARG A 52 -5.23 -12.39 -1.68
C ARG A 52 -5.28 -11.64 -0.37
N ARG A 53 -4.30 -11.87 0.49
CA ARG A 53 -4.18 -11.26 1.81
C ARG A 53 -2.80 -10.69 2.02
N ILE A 54 -2.76 -9.59 2.75
CA ILE A 54 -1.55 -8.96 3.26
C ILE A 54 -1.62 -8.90 4.78
N GLY A 55 -0.53 -9.30 5.42
CA GLY A 55 -0.30 -9.16 6.85
C GLY A 55 0.85 -8.20 7.10
N ALA A 56 0.71 -7.33 8.09
CA ALA A 56 1.75 -6.44 8.57
C ALA A 56 1.84 -6.54 10.09
N ASP A 57 2.91 -7.16 10.59
CA ASP A 57 3.15 -7.40 12.02
C ASP A 57 4.31 -6.50 12.50
N PRO A 58 4.04 -5.45 13.30
CA PRO A 58 5.08 -4.68 13.99
C PRO A 58 5.78 -5.55 15.03
N TYR A 59 7.03 -5.95 14.76
CA TYR A 59 7.80 -6.84 15.62
C TYR A 59 9.26 -6.38 15.75
N GLN A 60 9.72 -6.20 16.99
CA GLN A 60 11.13 -5.94 17.34
C GLN A 60 11.82 -4.87 16.47
N GLY A 61 11.23 -3.68 16.35
CA GLY A 61 11.85 -2.59 15.59
C GLY A 61 11.61 -2.64 14.08
N ARG A 62 10.81 -3.60 13.60
CA ARG A 62 10.52 -3.82 12.17
C ARG A 62 9.02 -4.01 11.94
N ILE A 63 8.60 -3.93 10.69
CA ILE A 63 7.30 -4.38 10.23
C ILE A 63 7.51 -5.58 9.33
N ILE A 64 7.02 -6.73 9.76
CA ILE A 64 7.06 -7.97 8.99
C ILE A 64 5.86 -7.99 8.07
N LEU A 65 6.12 -7.97 6.77
CA LEU A 65 5.12 -7.97 5.71
C LEU A 65 5.00 -9.37 5.14
N GLN A 66 3.78 -9.87 4.98
CA GLN A 66 3.49 -11.20 4.49
C GLN A 66 2.37 -11.16 3.46
N ALA A 67 2.48 -11.96 2.41
CA ALA A 67 1.41 -12.14 1.43
C ALA A 67 1.00 -13.60 1.33
N TRP A 68 -0.30 -13.88 1.26
CA TRP A 68 -0.82 -15.25 1.07
C TRP A 68 -2.17 -15.25 0.38
N THR A 69 -2.63 -16.44 -0.04
CA THR A 69 -4.02 -16.68 -0.43
C THR A 69 -4.66 -17.67 0.56
N LYS A 70 -5.98 -17.80 0.53
CA LYS A 70 -6.73 -18.75 1.39
C LYS A 70 -6.22 -20.20 1.29
N GLY A 71 -5.65 -20.57 0.16
CA GLY A 71 -5.19 -21.94 -0.12
C GLY A 71 -3.68 -22.18 0.01
N THR A 72 -2.87 -21.16 0.33
CA THR A 72 -1.40 -21.32 0.34
C THR A 72 -0.91 -21.76 1.73
N THR A 73 -0.36 -22.97 1.84
CA THR A 73 0.22 -23.51 3.09
C THR A 73 1.74 -23.70 3.03
N ALA A 74 2.37 -23.56 1.87
CA ALA A 74 3.75 -24.03 1.67
C ALA A 74 4.83 -22.93 1.70
N VAL A 75 4.54 -21.70 1.25
CA VAL A 75 5.46 -20.56 1.35
C VAL A 75 4.64 -19.27 1.40
N THR A 76 4.80 -18.50 2.46
CA THR A 76 4.23 -17.14 2.59
C THR A 76 5.35 -16.16 2.24
N PRO A 77 5.37 -15.56 1.03
CA PRO A 77 6.28 -14.47 0.72
C PRO A 77 6.33 -13.48 1.88
N THR A 78 7.54 -13.29 2.42
CA THR A 78 7.77 -12.48 3.62
C THR A 78 8.89 -11.48 3.36
N ALA A 79 8.68 -10.24 3.77
CA ALA A 79 9.70 -9.20 3.78
C ALA A 79 9.66 -8.44 5.12
N ALA A 80 10.70 -7.68 5.39
CA ALA A 80 10.75 -6.82 6.57
C ALA A 80 11.06 -5.38 6.14
N TYR A 81 10.25 -4.44 6.61
CA TYR A 81 10.53 -3.02 6.54
C TYR A 81 11.10 -2.56 7.89
N THR A 82 12.22 -1.83 7.85
CA THR A 82 12.84 -1.27 9.06
C THR A 82 12.70 0.25 9.02
N PRO A 83 11.82 0.85 9.83
CA PRO A 83 11.68 2.29 9.92
C PRO A 83 12.92 2.94 10.55
N ASP A 84 13.15 4.22 10.25
CA ASP A 84 14.07 5.05 11.02
C ASP A 84 13.42 5.44 12.36
N LEU A 85 14.01 4.95 13.45
CA LEU A 85 13.53 5.17 14.82
C LEU A 85 14.33 6.25 15.57
N THR A 86 15.19 7.04 14.90
CA THR A 86 16.10 8.01 15.54
C THR A 86 15.40 9.03 16.47
N ARG A 87 14.08 9.20 16.35
CA ARG A 87 13.26 10.09 17.21
C ARG A 87 12.07 9.39 17.87
N HIS A 88 12.05 8.06 17.87
CA HIS A 88 10.93 7.28 18.37
C HIS A 88 11.41 6.16 19.28
N GLU A 89 10.67 5.91 20.36
CA GLU A 89 11.01 4.87 21.34
C GLU A 89 10.97 3.47 20.72
N ASP A 90 9.96 3.21 19.90
CA ASP A 90 9.76 1.96 19.18
C ASP A 90 8.89 2.16 17.93
N VAL A 91 8.54 1.05 17.25
CA VAL A 91 7.70 1.06 16.05
C VAL A 91 6.28 1.51 16.35
N ALA A 92 5.72 1.20 17.52
CA ALA A 92 4.36 1.62 17.88
C ALA A 92 4.31 3.14 18.04
N HIS A 93 5.30 3.72 18.73
CA HIS A 93 5.47 5.15 18.86
C HIS A 93 5.67 5.84 17.50
N TRP A 94 6.50 5.26 16.64
CA TRP A 94 6.71 5.74 15.27
C TRP A 94 5.43 5.67 14.42
N LEU A 95 4.68 4.56 14.46
CA LEU A 95 3.42 4.42 13.74
C LEU A 95 2.35 5.41 14.24
N SER A 96 2.29 5.66 15.55
CA SER A 96 1.32 6.59 16.13
C SER A 96 1.63 8.07 15.87
N THR A 97 2.90 8.44 15.67
CA THR A 97 3.30 9.88 15.65
C THR A 97 4.13 10.30 14.45
N GLY A 98 4.75 9.37 13.73
CA GLY A 98 5.62 9.65 12.59
C GLY A 98 4.86 10.07 11.34
N ASP A 99 5.58 10.71 10.41
CA ASP A 99 5.11 10.87 9.03
C ASP A 99 5.29 9.54 8.29
N LEU A 100 4.18 9.01 7.77
CA LEU A 100 4.16 7.73 7.08
C LEU A 100 4.19 7.89 5.56
N THR A 101 4.23 9.10 4.99
CA THR A 101 4.12 9.33 3.54
C THR A 101 5.15 8.54 2.73
N ASP A 102 6.45 8.81 2.93
CA ASP A 102 7.53 8.08 2.24
C ASP A 102 7.62 6.61 2.66
N PRO A 103 7.55 6.27 3.98
CA PRO A 103 7.49 4.87 4.44
C PRO A 103 6.39 4.04 3.78
N SER A 104 5.21 4.62 3.58
CA SER A 104 4.06 3.91 3.01
C SER A 104 4.29 3.58 1.54
N ALA A 105 4.91 4.49 0.78
CA ALA A 105 5.30 4.22 -0.61
C ALA A 105 6.34 3.07 -0.70
N VAL A 106 7.33 3.05 0.20
CA VAL A 106 8.33 1.96 0.26
C VAL A 106 7.67 0.63 0.66
N MET A 107 6.85 0.64 1.70
CA MET A 107 6.11 -0.55 2.13
C MET A 107 5.19 -1.07 1.02
N ALA A 108 4.53 -0.19 0.28
CA ALA A 108 3.69 -0.57 -0.85
C ALA A 108 4.49 -1.27 -1.95
N ALA A 109 5.66 -0.76 -2.32
CA ALA A 109 6.53 -1.41 -3.30
C ALA A 109 6.93 -2.83 -2.84
N VAL A 110 7.28 -2.99 -1.55
CA VAL A 110 7.58 -4.29 -0.96
C VAL A 110 6.35 -5.21 -1.02
N VAL A 111 5.17 -4.71 -0.65
CA VAL A 111 3.92 -5.48 -0.71
C VAL A 111 3.58 -5.93 -2.12
N HIS A 112 3.73 -5.06 -3.13
CA HIS A 112 3.53 -5.44 -4.53
C HIS A 112 4.48 -6.56 -4.96
N GLN A 113 5.76 -6.49 -4.55
CA GLN A 113 6.73 -7.54 -4.82
C GLN A 113 6.35 -8.87 -4.14
N LEU A 114 5.78 -8.83 -2.93
CA LEU A 114 5.29 -10.04 -2.26
C LEU A 114 4.05 -10.62 -2.97
N LEU A 115 3.13 -9.77 -3.43
CA LEU A 115 1.95 -10.19 -4.17
C LEU A 115 2.28 -10.80 -5.53
N ALA A 116 3.32 -10.30 -6.20
CA ALA A 116 3.80 -10.86 -7.46
C ALA A 116 4.32 -12.31 -7.32
N GLN A 117 4.77 -12.69 -6.12
CA GLN A 117 5.24 -14.05 -5.83
C GLN A 117 4.11 -15.05 -5.55
N LEU A 118 2.87 -14.58 -5.39
CA LEU A 118 1.72 -15.47 -5.22
C LEU A 118 1.31 -16.08 -6.56
N PRO A 119 0.93 -17.38 -6.58
CA PRO A 119 0.44 -18.03 -7.79
C PRO A 119 -0.81 -17.30 -8.31
N ALA A 120 -0.84 -17.04 -9.62
CA ALA A 120 -2.01 -16.47 -10.28
C ALA A 120 -3.19 -17.45 -10.19
N GLY A 121 -4.36 -16.97 -9.76
CA GLY A 121 -5.59 -17.76 -9.75
C GLY A 121 -6.24 -17.81 -11.15
N PRO A 122 -7.08 -18.82 -11.45
CA PRO A 122 -7.93 -18.76 -12.63
C PRO A 122 -8.89 -17.55 -12.52
N GLY A 123 -8.84 -16.64 -13.51
CA GLY A 123 -9.59 -15.39 -13.50
C GLY A 123 -8.93 -14.26 -12.72
N ASP A 124 -7.60 -14.28 -12.54
CA ASP A 124 -6.83 -13.21 -11.90
C ASP A 124 -6.84 -11.91 -12.74
N THR A 125 -7.97 -11.22 -12.74
CA THR A 125 -8.16 -9.88 -13.32
C THR A 125 -7.46 -8.80 -12.51
N ALA A 126 -6.93 -9.10 -11.31
CA ALA A 126 -6.32 -8.08 -10.47
C ALA A 126 -5.07 -7.46 -11.11
N ALA A 127 -4.26 -8.24 -11.84
CA ALA A 127 -3.15 -7.66 -12.59
C ALA A 127 -3.64 -6.73 -13.71
N GLU A 128 -4.78 -7.06 -14.34
CA GLU A 128 -5.42 -6.26 -15.38
C GLU A 128 -6.12 -5.01 -14.81
N GLU A 129 -6.71 -5.11 -13.62
CA GLU A 129 -7.31 -3.99 -12.86
C GLU A 129 -6.24 -3.04 -12.32
N VAL A 130 -5.12 -3.59 -11.82
CA VAL A 130 -3.93 -2.81 -11.46
C VAL A 130 -3.38 -2.10 -12.70
N LEU A 131 -3.29 -2.81 -13.83
CA LEU A 131 -2.85 -2.21 -15.10
C LEU A 131 -3.79 -1.09 -15.56
N ALA A 132 -5.12 -1.29 -15.46
CA ALA A 132 -6.12 -0.28 -15.78
C ALA A 132 -6.04 0.94 -14.85
N THR A 133 -5.82 0.72 -13.56
CA THR A 133 -5.67 1.78 -12.56
C THR A 133 -4.40 2.59 -12.80
N GLN A 134 -3.26 1.92 -13.02
CA GLN A 134 -1.98 2.54 -13.35
C GLN A 134 -2.06 3.34 -14.66
N ALA A 135 -2.79 2.83 -15.67
CA ALA A 135 -3.01 3.53 -16.93
C ALA A 135 -3.82 4.82 -16.71
N SER A 136 -4.84 4.78 -15.85
CA SER A 136 -5.64 5.95 -15.49
C SER A 136 -4.81 6.99 -14.74
N GLU A 137 -4.02 6.58 -13.74
CA GLU A 137 -3.14 7.46 -12.98
C GLU A 137 -2.07 8.12 -13.87
N LEU A 138 -1.49 7.35 -14.80
CA LEU A 138 -0.54 7.87 -15.78
C LEU A 138 -1.18 8.95 -16.67
N ALA A 139 -2.44 8.75 -17.10
CA ALA A 139 -3.17 9.72 -17.90
C ALA A 139 -3.45 11.03 -17.12
N GLU A 140 -3.84 10.93 -15.86
CA GLU A 140 -4.05 12.09 -14.99
C GLU A 140 -2.75 12.87 -14.77
N LYS A 141 -1.65 12.18 -14.44
CA LYS A 141 -0.35 12.83 -14.29
C LYS A 141 0.18 13.43 -15.58
N ALA A 142 -0.14 12.85 -16.73
CA ALA A 142 0.23 13.41 -18.03
C ALA A 142 -0.52 14.72 -18.30
N ALA A 143 -1.80 14.79 -17.92
CA ALA A 143 -2.60 16.01 -18.00
C ALA A 143 -2.07 17.12 -17.06
N GLU A 144 -1.71 16.78 -15.82
CA GLU A 144 -1.08 17.72 -14.88
C GLU A 144 0.25 18.26 -15.43
N PHE A 145 1.10 17.39 -15.97
CA PHE A 145 2.36 17.78 -16.60
C PHE A 145 2.15 18.75 -17.77
N ALA A 146 1.19 18.46 -18.65
CA ALA A 146 0.83 19.35 -19.76
C ALA A 146 0.32 20.72 -19.26
N ALA A 147 -0.51 20.74 -18.21
CA ALA A 147 -0.97 21.98 -17.60
C ALA A 147 0.18 22.81 -16.98
N HIS A 148 1.20 22.16 -16.41
CA HIS A 148 2.40 22.84 -15.93
C HIS A 148 3.23 23.43 -17.06
N LEU A 149 3.37 22.73 -18.20
CA LEU A 149 4.04 23.27 -19.39
C LEU A 149 3.32 24.52 -19.92
N ILE A 150 2.00 24.47 -20.05
CA ILE A 150 1.18 25.61 -20.50
C ILE A 150 1.36 26.81 -19.58
N ARG A 151 1.39 26.56 -18.26
CA ARG A 151 1.59 27.60 -17.22
C ARG A 151 3.06 27.99 -17.02
N ARG A 152 3.99 27.43 -17.79
CA ARG A 152 5.45 27.65 -17.69
C ARG A 152 6.02 27.39 -16.28
N GLN A 153 5.46 26.41 -15.57
CA GLN A 153 5.94 25.99 -14.27
C GLN A 153 7.07 24.95 -14.40
N PRO A 154 7.94 24.79 -13.39
CA PRO A 154 8.96 23.75 -13.39
C PRO A 154 8.34 22.35 -13.49
N VAL A 155 8.75 21.56 -14.49
CA VAL A 155 8.11 20.26 -14.79
C VAL A 155 8.97 19.03 -14.46
N ARG A 156 10.19 19.22 -13.92
CA ARG A 156 11.15 18.13 -13.73
C ARG A 156 10.66 17.03 -12.78
N ALA A 157 9.97 17.40 -11.70
CA ALA A 157 9.41 16.43 -10.75
C ALA A 157 8.27 15.62 -11.39
N ALA A 158 7.34 16.30 -12.05
CA ALA A 158 6.25 15.66 -12.79
C ALA A 158 6.75 14.72 -13.90
N ALA A 159 7.80 15.09 -14.63
CA ALA A 159 8.41 14.22 -15.64
C ALA A 159 9.02 12.94 -15.05
N ARG A 160 9.65 13.02 -13.86
CA ARG A 160 10.18 11.84 -13.16
C ARG A 160 9.07 10.92 -12.69
N GLU A 161 7.97 11.49 -12.21
CA GLU A 161 6.82 10.73 -11.76
C GLU A 161 6.14 9.98 -12.92
N LEU A 162 6.00 10.63 -14.07
CA LEU A 162 5.54 9.98 -15.30
C LEU A 162 6.43 8.81 -15.72
N TYR A 163 7.76 8.99 -15.67
CA TYR A 163 8.70 7.92 -15.98
C TYR A 163 8.55 6.73 -15.03
N ARG A 164 8.43 7.00 -13.72
CA ARG A 164 8.24 5.97 -12.70
C ARG A 164 6.96 5.16 -12.96
N LEU A 165 5.83 5.84 -13.20
CA LEU A 165 4.55 5.19 -13.48
C LEU A 165 4.59 4.38 -14.78
N ALA A 166 5.20 4.91 -15.84
CA ALA A 166 5.34 4.19 -17.10
C ALA A 166 6.18 2.92 -16.97
N ALA A 167 7.27 2.94 -16.20
CA ALA A 167 8.09 1.76 -15.94
C ALA A 167 7.29 0.67 -15.18
N GLN A 168 6.54 1.05 -14.15
CA GLN A 168 5.69 0.12 -13.40
C GLN A 168 4.58 -0.50 -14.27
N LEU A 169 4.03 0.29 -15.19
CA LEU A 169 2.99 -0.17 -16.11
C LEU A 169 3.54 -1.20 -17.10
N VAL A 170 4.77 -1.00 -17.61
CA VAL A 170 5.45 -1.99 -18.48
C VAL A 170 5.69 -3.30 -17.74
N GLU A 171 6.27 -3.25 -16.54
CA GLU A 171 6.53 -4.46 -15.73
C GLU A 171 5.24 -5.24 -15.43
N THR A 172 4.15 -4.52 -15.17
CA THR A 172 2.83 -5.12 -14.91
C THR A 172 2.23 -5.70 -16.20
N ALA A 173 2.37 -5.02 -17.34
CA ALA A 173 1.89 -5.50 -18.64
C ALA A 173 2.62 -6.78 -19.07
N ASP A 174 3.94 -6.83 -18.95
CA ASP A 174 4.74 -8.02 -19.25
C ASP A 174 4.27 -9.21 -18.41
N THR A 175 3.99 -8.99 -17.13
CA THR A 175 3.44 -10.03 -16.24
C THR A 175 2.05 -10.51 -16.67
N VAL A 176 1.20 -9.62 -17.20
CA VAL A 176 -0.13 -9.97 -17.72
C VAL A 176 0.00 -10.78 -19.02
N ASP A 177 0.89 -10.37 -19.92
CA ASP A 177 1.10 -11.05 -21.20
C ASP A 177 1.73 -12.43 -21.01
N ASP A 178 2.74 -12.56 -20.13
CA ASP A 178 3.33 -13.85 -19.73
C ASP A 178 2.25 -14.82 -19.20
N ARG A 179 1.30 -14.32 -18.40
CA ARG A 179 0.19 -15.12 -17.85
C ARG A 179 -0.83 -15.54 -18.91
N ARG A 180 -0.99 -14.74 -19.96
CA ARG A 180 -1.86 -15.03 -21.10
C ARG A 180 -1.17 -15.91 -22.15
N GLY A 181 0.15 -16.06 -22.07
CA GLY A 181 0.96 -16.85 -23.00
C GLY A 181 1.23 -16.13 -24.32
N TYR A 182 1.30 -14.80 -24.29
CA TYR A 182 1.70 -13.96 -25.43
C TYR A 182 3.21 -13.73 -25.48
#